data_AF-A0A529HKE4-F1
#
_entry.id   AF-A0A529HKE4-F1
#
_cell.length_a   1.000
_cell.length_b   1.000
_cell.length_c   1.000
_cell.angle_alpha   90.00
_cell.angle_beta   90.00
_cell.angle_gamma   90.00
#
_symmetry.space_group_name_H-M   'P 1'
#
loop_
_entity.id
_entity.type
_entity.pdbx_description
1 polymer ?
#
loop_
_entity_poly.entity_id
_entity_poly.type
_entity_poly.pdbx_seq_one_letter_code
_entity_poly.pdbx_strand_id
1 'polypeptide(L)'
;LVTARTFADPPLNTIVLAKKGSDFLLEGGVKLPVPPELLGIPDASYTIGFQPHHLSLERPNPGAVPVRAKVTITEITGSESFVHLDFADARWVMLAHGILDFETDDEVEVFI
;
A
#
# COMPACT_ATOMS: atom_id res chain seq x y z
N LEU A 1 -5.50 14.08 -7.74
CA LEU A 1 -6.09 13.04 -6.87
C LEU A 1 -7.54 12.73 -7.22
N VAL A 2 -8.45 13.72 -7.32
CA VAL A 2 -9.90 13.47 -7.49
C VAL A 2 -10.22 12.51 -8.65
N THR A 3 -9.75 12.78 -9.87
CA THR A 3 -10.00 11.92 -11.04
C THR A 3 -9.50 10.49 -10.85
N ALA A 4 -8.25 10.33 -10.39
CA ALA A 4 -7.66 9.01 -10.19
C ALA A 4 -8.36 8.18 -9.10
N ARG A 5 -8.95 8.83 -8.08
CA ARG A 5 -9.72 8.14 -7.03
C ARG A 5 -11.14 7.80 -7.49
N THR A 6 -11.77 8.65 -8.29
CA THR A 6 -13.16 8.45 -8.73
C THR A 6 -13.32 7.34 -9.76
N PHE A 7 -12.30 7.09 -10.59
CA PHE A 7 -12.38 6.14 -11.71
C PHE A 7 -11.58 4.84 -11.51
N ALA A 8 -10.90 4.66 -10.38
CA ALA A 8 -10.16 3.43 -10.11
C ALA A 8 -11.11 2.34 -9.60
N ASP A 9 -11.10 1.20 -10.29
CA ASP A 9 -11.74 -0.04 -9.85
C ASP A 9 -10.68 -1.16 -9.91
N PRO A 10 -10.15 -1.62 -8.77
CA PRO A 10 -10.55 -1.28 -7.40
C PRO A 10 -9.98 0.10 -6.98
N PRO A 11 -10.47 0.72 -5.89
CA PRO A 11 -10.06 2.05 -5.47
C PRO A 11 -8.54 2.21 -5.34
N LEU A 12 -8.00 3.32 -5.84
CA LEU A 12 -6.58 3.64 -5.73
C LEU A 12 -6.20 3.87 -4.26
N ASN A 13 -5.17 3.15 -3.78
CA ASN A 13 -4.60 3.39 -2.46
C ASN A 13 -3.77 4.66 -2.47
N THR A 14 -3.75 5.37 -1.34
CA THR A 14 -2.92 6.55 -1.16
C THR A 14 -2.21 6.55 0.18
N ILE A 15 -0.99 7.10 0.20
CA ILE A 15 -0.21 7.34 1.41
C ILE A 15 0.35 8.75 1.39
N VAL A 16 0.42 9.36 2.58
CA VAL A 16 1.14 10.61 2.79
C VAL A 16 2.50 10.26 3.39
N LEU A 17 3.56 10.83 2.81
CA LEU A 17 4.93 10.59 3.25
C LEU A 17 5.77 11.86 3.09
N ALA A 18 6.91 11.90 3.76
CA ALA A 18 7.89 12.97 3.61
C ALA A 18 9.11 12.48 2.84
N LYS A 19 9.47 13.14 1.75
CA LYS A 19 10.75 12.91 1.09
C LYS A 19 11.88 13.60 1.87
N LYS A 20 12.94 12.86 2.18
CA LYS A 20 14.21 13.38 2.72
C LYS A 20 15.38 12.69 2.04
N GLY A 21 16.09 13.42 1.18
CA GLY A 21 17.18 12.86 0.39
C GLY A 21 16.72 11.71 -0.52
N SER A 22 17.23 10.50 -0.26
CA SER A 22 16.92 9.27 -1.01
C SER A 22 15.79 8.43 -0.41
N ASP A 23 15.18 8.87 0.69
CA ASP A 23 14.15 8.11 1.40
C ASP A 23 12.81 8.86 1.41
N PHE A 24 11.73 8.12 1.20
CA PHE A 24 10.39 8.51 1.60
C PHE A 24 10.10 7.94 2.99
N LEU A 25 9.69 8.80 3.91
CA LEU A 25 9.40 8.46 5.30
C LEU A 25 7.88 8.46 5.50
N LEU A 26 7.33 7.30 5.86
CA LEU A 26 5.94 7.17 6.29
C LEU A 26 5.84 7.33 7.80
N GLU A 27 4.64 7.71 8.25
CA GLU A 27 4.27 7.52 9.66
C GLU A 27 4.32 6.04 10.04
N GLY A 28 4.65 5.74 11.30
CA GLY A 28 4.97 4.37 11.75
C GLY A 28 6.42 3.95 11.54
N GLY A 29 7.29 4.82 11.00
CA GLY A 29 8.73 4.60 10.91
C GLY A 29 9.20 3.80 9.69
N VAL A 30 8.29 3.53 8.75
CA VAL A 30 8.60 2.84 7.49
C VAL A 30 9.35 3.77 6.54
N LYS A 31 10.39 3.23 5.90
CA LYS A 31 11.18 3.94 4.88
C LYS A 31 11.03 3.24 3.54
N LEU A 32 10.64 4.00 2.52
CA LEU A 32 10.64 3.54 1.14
C LEU A 32 11.78 4.22 0.38
N PRO A 33 12.54 3.50 -0.46
CA PRO A 33 13.53 4.13 -1.32
C PRO A 33 12.82 5.04 -2.33
N VAL A 34 13.37 6.24 -2.54
CA VAL A 34 12.91 7.13 -3.62
C VAL A 34 13.36 6.53 -4.96
N PRO A 35 12.44 6.30 -5.92
CA PRO A 35 12.82 5.85 -7.25
C PRO A 35 13.83 6.80 -7.91
N PRO A 36 14.80 6.29 -8.69
CA PRO A 36 15.85 7.13 -9.30
C PRO A 36 15.29 8.32 -10.07
N GLU A 37 14.16 8.16 -10.73
CA GLU A 37 13.48 9.18 -11.54
C GLU A 37 12.91 10.33 -10.68
N LEU A 38 12.67 10.07 -9.39
CA LEU A 38 12.11 11.00 -8.42
C LEU A 38 13.16 11.59 -7.48
N LEU A 39 14.43 11.19 -7.56
CA LEU A 39 15.49 11.72 -6.68
C LEU A 39 15.65 13.25 -6.78
N GLY A 40 15.40 13.81 -7.96
CA GLY A 40 15.54 15.24 -8.23
C GLY A 40 14.40 16.13 -7.68
N ILE A 41 13.32 15.56 -7.14
CA ILE A 41 12.22 16.36 -6.59
C ILE A 41 12.60 16.90 -5.19
N PRO A 42 12.07 18.08 -4.79
CA PRO A 42 12.38 18.68 -3.49
C PRO A 42 12.05 17.77 -2.30
N ASP A 43 12.71 18.00 -1.17
CA ASP A 43 12.31 17.39 0.10
C ASP A 43 11.05 18.10 0.61
N ALA A 44 9.93 17.37 0.61
CA ALA A 44 8.61 17.88 0.96
C ALA A 44 7.67 16.72 1.33
N SER A 45 6.45 17.06 1.78
CA SER A 45 5.38 16.06 1.92
C SER A 45 4.76 15.78 0.56
N TYR A 46 4.58 14.50 0.25
CA TYR A 46 3.97 14.01 -0.97
C TYR A 46 2.85 13.02 -0.64
N THR A 47 1.83 13.00 -1.50
CA THR A 47 0.86 11.92 -1.55
C THR A 47 1.23 10.99 -2.70
N ILE A 48 1.52 9.73 -2.39
CA ILE A 48 1.74 8.69 -3.40
C ILE A 48 0.46 7.89 -3.56
N GLY A 49 0.08 7.63 -4.81
CA GLY A 49 -0.98 6.69 -5.15
C GLY A 49 -0.38 5.39 -5.70
N PHE A 50 -0.92 4.25 -5.29
CA PHE A 50 -0.52 2.94 -5.80
C PHE A 50 -1.73 2.02 -5.96
N GLN A 51 -1.60 1.04 -6.84
CA GLN A 51 -2.68 0.11 -7.17
C GLN A 51 -2.83 -0.95 -6.07
N PRO A 52 -4.06 -1.48 -5.85
CA PRO A 52 -4.30 -2.58 -4.92
C PRO A 52 -3.43 -3.82 -5.15
N HIS A 53 -3.11 -4.15 -6.40
CA HIS A 53 -2.26 -5.30 -6.76
C HIS A 53 -0.75 -5.03 -6.59
N HIS A 54 -0.36 -3.84 -6.13
CA HIS A 54 1.03 -3.58 -5.72
C HIS A 54 1.30 -4.05 -4.28
N LEU A 55 0.27 -4.36 -3.49
CA LEU A 55 0.43 -5.01 -2.20
C LEU A 55 0.47 -6.52 -2.37
N SER A 56 1.37 -7.19 -1.64
CA SER A 56 1.48 -8.65 -1.68
C SER A 56 1.88 -9.23 -0.33
N LEU A 57 1.47 -10.48 -0.06
CA LEU A 57 1.89 -11.23 1.14
C LEU A 57 3.32 -11.77 1.03
N GLU A 58 3.81 -11.95 -0.18
CA GLU A 58 5.19 -12.35 -0.46
C GLU A 58 5.99 -11.15 -0.94
N ARG A 59 7.29 -11.13 -0.66
CA ARG A 59 8.18 -10.07 -1.13
C ARG A 59 8.37 -10.18 -2.65
N PRO A 60 7.85 -9.24 -3.47
CA PRO A 60 7.88 -9.37 -4.92
C PRO A 60 9.26 -9.04 -5.51
N ASN A 61 10.07 -8.23 -4.83
CA ASN A 61 11.43 -7.86 -5.24
C ASN A 61 12.28 -7.42 -4.03
N PRO A 62 13.62 -7.33 -4.15
CA PRO A 62 14.50 -6.96 -3.04
C PRO A 62 14.25 -5.57 -2.44
N GLY A 63 13.70 -4.64 -3.22
CA GLY A 63 13.39 -3.27 -2.80
C GLY A 63 12.03 -3.10 -2.15
N ALA A 64 11.20 -4.15 -2.14
CA ALA A 64 9.89 -4.10 -1.51
C ALA A 64 10.01 -4.06 0.01
N VAL A 65 9.18 -3.24 0.63
CA VAL A 65 9.27 -2.88 2.05
C VAL A 65 8.11 -3.53 2.80
N PRO A 66 8.38 -4.29 3.88
CA PRO A 66 7.33 -4.88 4.69
C PRO A 66 6.60 -3.82 5.51
N VAL A 67 5.29 -3.97 5.59
CA VAL A 67 4.38 -3.13 6.35
C VAL A 67 3.43 -4.05 7.11
N ARG A 68 3.30 -3.84 8.41
CA ARG A 68 2.29 -4.53 9.22
C ARG A 68 1.00 -3.73 9.19
N ALA A 69 -0.04 -4.32 8.64
CA ALA A 69 -1.35 -3.71 8.52
C ALA A 69 -2.41 -4.61 9.17
N LYS A 70 -3.49 -3.98 9.64
CA LYS A 70 -4.59 -4.70 10.28
C LYS A 70 -5.70 -4.97 9.27
N VAL A 71 -6.17 -6.21 9.18
CA VAL A 71 -7.29 -6.58 8.34
C VAL A 71 -8.58 -6.02 8.93
N THR A 72 -9.34 -5.32 8.09
CA THR A 72 -10.66 -4.77 8.45
C THR A 72 -11.78 -5.62 7.88
N ILE A 73 -11.62 -6.11 6.64
CA ILE A 73 -12.55 -7.03 5.99
C ILE A 73 -11.85 -7.75 4.84
N THR A 74 -12.27 -8.99 4.58
CA THR A 74 -11.86 -9.78 3.42
C THR A 74 -13.09 -10.10 2.57
N GLU A 75 -13.05 -9.75 1.28
CA GLU A 75 -14.11 -10.06 0.31
C GLU A 75 -13.56 -11.02 -0.75
N ILE A 76 -14.21 -12.16 -0.94
CA ILE A 76 -13.81 -13.17 -1.93
C ILE A 76 -14.74 -13.08 -3.13
N THR A 77 -14.18 -12.85 -4.32
CA THR A 77 -14.94 -12.80 -5.58
C THR A 77 -14.29 -13.73 -6.61
N GLY A 78 -14.91 -14.89 -6.83
CA GLY A 78 -14.39 -15.88 -7.78
C GLY A 78 -13.03 -16.45 -7.34
N SER A 79 -11.98 -16.18 -8.12
CA SER A 79 -10.61 -16.60 -7.83
C SER A 79 -9.72 -15.47 -7.28
N GLU A 80 -10.33 -14.40 -6.78
CA GLU A 80 -9.63 -13.22 -6.26
C GLU A 80 -10.15 -12.86 -4.86
N SER A 81 -9.26 -12.29 -4.06
CA SER A 81 -9.57 -11.78 -2.72
C SER A 81 -9.20 -10.32 -2.62
N PHE A 82 -10.14 -9.51 -2.12
CA PHE A 82 -9.96 -8.12 -1.77
C PHE A 82 -9.81 -8.03 -0.26
N VAL A 83 -8.63 -7.65 0.21
CA VAL A 83 -8.35 -7.50 1.65
C VAL A 83 -8.24 -6.02 1.96
N HIS A 84 -9.15 -5.51 2.79
CA HIS A 84 -9.12 -4.13 3.24
C HIS A 84 -8.27 -4.01 4.49
N LEU A 85 -7.31 -3.09 4.48
CA LEU A 85 -6.24 -2.96 5.46
C LEU A 85 -6.24 -1.56 6.07
N ASP A 86 -6.04 -1.47 7.38
CA ASP A 86 -5.72 -0.23 8.09
C ASP A 86 -4.22 -0.16 8.36
N PHE A 87 -3.56 0.92 7.93
CA PHE A 87 -2.17 1.22 8.23
C PHE A 87 -1.94 2.73 8.38
N ALA A 88 -1.35 3.17 9.50
CA ALA A 88 -0.94 4.56 9.76
C ALA A 88 -1.98 5.61 9.28
N ASP A 89 -3.22 5.48 9.76
CA ASP A 89 -4.39 6.30 9.43
C ASP A 89 -4.86 6.27 7.95
N ALA A 90 -4.27 5.42 7.13
CA ALA A 90 -4.69 5.13 5.77
C ALA A 90 -5.46 3.81 5.69
N ARG A 91 -6.49 3.80 4.84
CA ARG A 91 -7.20 2.59 4.41
C ARG A 91 -6.70 2.17 3.05
N TRP A 92 -6.25 0.93 2.94
CA TRP A 92 -5.81 0.33 1.69
C TRP A 92 -6.68 -0.87 1.32
N VAL A 93 -6.68 -1.18 0.04
CA VAL A 93 -7.19 -2.44 -0.49
C VAL A 93 -6.02 -3.19 -1.10
N MET A 94 -5.85 -4.47 -0.75
CA MET A 94 -4.98 -5.40 -1.45
C MET A 94 -5.84 -6.29 -2.34
N LEU A 95 -5.47 -6.41 -3.62
CA LEU A 95 -6.07 -7.37 -4.54
C LEU A 95 -5.09 -8.51 -4.76
N ALA A 96 -5.46 -9.71 -4.32
CA ALA A 96 -4.63 -10.91 -4.43
C ALA A 96 -5.36 -12.02 -5.20
N HIS A 97 -4.60 -12.82 -5.94
CA HIS A 97 -5.13 -14.03 -6.55
C HIS A 97 -5.29 -15.15 -5.52
N GLY A 98 -6.34 -15.95 -5.67
CA GLY A 98 -6.68 -17.04 -4.78
C GLY A 98 -7.67 -16.61 -3.68
N ILE A 99 -7.97 -17.58 -2.82
CA ILE A 99 -8.84 -17.40 -1.66
C ILE A 99 -7.95 -17.12 -0.45
N LEU A 100 -7.98 -15.89 0.03
CA LEU A 100 -7.41 -15.49 1.30
C LEU A 100 -8.56 -15.38 2.30
N ASP A 101 -8.42 -16.03 3.45
CA ASP A 101 -9.44 -16.09 4.49
C ASP A 101 -8.84 -15.56 5.80
N PHE A 102 -8.72 -14.22 5.87
CA PHE A 102 -8.27 -13.52 7.07
C PHE A 102 -9.47 -13.05 7.88
N GLU A 103 -9.36 -13.16 9.20
CA GLU A 103 -10.36 -12.65 10.12
C GLU A 103 -10.20 -11.13 10.32
N THR A 104 -11.28 -10.49 10.79
CA THR A 104 -11.21 -9.08 11.20
C THR A 104 -10.24 -8.93 12.37
N ASP A 105 -9.46 -7.86 12.35
CA ASP A 105 -8.40 -7.55 13.32
C ASP A 105 -7.14 -8.43 13.23
N ASP A 106 -7.04 -9.34 12.25
CA ASP A 106 -5.77 -10.03 11.96
C ASP A 106 -4.67 -9.01 11.60
N GLU A 107 -3.48 -9.20 12.17
CA GLU A 107 -2.28 -8.48 11.74
C GLU A 107 -1.58 -9.26 10.62
N VAL A 108 -1.45 -8.63 9.45
CA VAL A 108 -0.77 -9.21 8.29
C VAL A 108 0.44 -8.37 7.92
N GLU A 109 1.54 -9.04 7.56
CA GLU A 109 2.67 -8.39 6.92
C GLU A 109 2.46 -8.41 5.40
N VAL A 110 2.40 -7.22 4.81
CA VAL A 110 2.31 -7.03 3.36
C VAL A 110 3.52 -6.27 2.86
N PHE A 111 3.89 -6.46 1.60
CA PHE A 111 5.00 -5.79 0.95
C PHE A 111 4.46 -4.73 -0.01
N ILE A 112 5.09 -3.55 0.00
CA ILE A 112 4.89 -2.45 -0.95
C ILE A 112 6.15 -2.19 -1.76
#